data_AF-A0A800AQ04-F1
#
_entry.id   AF-A0A800AQ04-F1
#
_cell.length_a   1.000
_cell.length_b   1.000
_cell.length_c   1.000
_cell.angle_alpha   90.00
_cell.angle_beta   90.00
_cell.angle_gamma   90.00
#
_symmetry.space_group_name_H-M   'P 1'
#
loop_
_entity.id
_entity.type
_entity.pdbx_description
1 polymer ?
#
loop_
_entity_poly.entity_id
_entity_poly.type
_entity_poly.pdbx_seq_one_letter_code
_entity_poly.pdbx_strand_id
1 'polypeptide(L)'
;MKKLIVLFLISFIFIGCSSRGINIYIPTKDYKYLTNIKVYDKRKDPQLIGYIYSNSKIVADITLSTDISKLIKEEIAKRGLKKSLEIYIEKLFVNHDRSKIAKENTDAIFIAKIIFYKNGHKISKTIKIEESKWINPIKSSKLLGEFIKNIIAEGVNTILETI
;
A
#
# COMPACT_ATOMS: atom_id res chain seq x y z
N MET A 1 -10.93 52.00 33.41
CA MET A 1 -11.44 50.62 33.35
C MET A 1 -12.10 50.39 31.99
N LYS A 2 -11.31 50.19 30.92
CA LYS A 2 -11.03 48.87 30.29
C LYS A 2 -12.27 47.97 30.18
N LYS A 3 -13.21 48.33 29.30
CA LYS A 3 -14.29 47.43 28.88
C LYS A 3 -13.78 46.54 27.75
N LEU A 4 -13.52 45.30 28.18
CA LEU A 4 -13.43 44.03 27.47
C LEU A 4 -13.54 44.08 25.93
N ILE A 5 -12.38 44.03 25.29
CA ILE A 5 -12.17 43.38 23.99
C ILE A 5 -12.25 41.87 24.25
N VAL A 6 -13.46 41.29 24.27
CA VAL A 6 -13.65 39.82 24.42
C VAL A 6 -14.66 39.34 23.38
N LEU A 7 -14.40 39.66 22.11
CA LEU A 7 -15.14 39.06 20.99
C LEU A 7 -14.30 38.77 19.74
N PHE A 8 -12.97 38.80 19.88
CA PHE A 8 -12.03 38.52 18.78
C PHE A 8 -11.03 37.40 19.14
N LEU A 9 -11.45 36.43 19.95
CA LEU A 9 -10.62 35.27 20.32
C LEU A 9 -11.33 33.92 20.14
N ILE A 10 -12.35 33.86 19.26
CA ILE A 10 -13.02 32.61 18.86
C ILE A 10 -12.52 32.11 17.50
N SER A 11 -11.66 32.87 16.80
CA SER A 11 -11.24 32.60 15.42
C SER A 11 -9.86 31.94 15.24
N PHE A 12 -9.14 31.52 16.30
CA PHE A 12 -7.73 31.10 16.17
C PHE A 12 -7.34 29.72 16.74
N ILE A 13 -8.28 28.83 17.12
CA ILE A 13 -7.91 27.50 17.66
C ILE A 13 -8.56 26.31 16.91
N PHE A 14 -8.68 26.41 15.57
CA PHE A 14 -8.94 25.23 14.72
C PHE A 14 -7.96 25.09 13.54
N ILE A 15 -6.82 25.77 13.57
CA ILE A 15 -5.75 25.58 12.59
C ILE A 15 -4.73 24.63 13.21
N GLY A 16 -4.71 23.39 12.72
CA GLY A 16 -3.59 22.47 12.98
C GLY A 16 -3.94 21.11 13.54
N CYS A 17 -5.13 20.55 13.26
CA CYS A 17 -5.22 19.08 13.23
C CYS A 17 -4.45 18.62 11.99
N SER A 18 -3.11 18.50 12.12
CA SER A 18 -2.25 17.88 11.11
C SER A 18 -2.89 16.54 10.74
N SER A 19 -3.32 16.42 9.48
CA SER A 19 -3.68 15.12 8.90
C SER A 19 -2.39 14.31 8.85
N ARG A 20 -1.99 13.71 9.98
CA ARG A 20 -0.81 12.86 10.03
C ARG A 20 -1.02 11.77 8.99
N GLY A 21 -0.07 11.64 8.07
CA GLY A 21 -0.05 10.55 7.10
C GLY A 21 -0.13 9.20 7.80
N ILE A 22 -0.56 8.20 7.05
CA ILE A 22 -0.65 6.83 7.58
C ILE A 22 0.59 6.09 7.14
N ASN A 23 1.40 5.69 8.11
CA ASN A 23 2.52 4.79 7.87
C ASN A 23 2.12 3.35 8.21
N ILE A 24 2.18 2.47 7.22
CA ILE A 24 1.75 1.08 7.34
C ILE A 24 2.97 0.21 7.56
N TYR A 25 2.98 -0.43 8.73
CA TYR A 25 3.97 -1.42 9.08
C TYR A 25 3.46 -2.83 8.77
N ILE A 26 4.23 -3.53 7.94
CA ILE A 26 4.04 -4.96 7.67
C ILE A 26 5.34 -5.67 8.11
N PRO A 27 5.31 -6.51 9.15
CA PRO A 27 6.50 -7.20 9.61
C PRO A 27 7.00 -8.19 8.56
N THR A 28 8.30 -8.18 8.34
CA THR A 28 9.04 -9.20 7.57
C THR A 28 9.71 -10.19 8.52
N LYS A 29 9.93 -11.42 8.04
CA LYS A 29 10.75 -12.42 8.74
C LYS A 29 11.84 -12.87 7.80
N ASP A 30 13.08 -12.84 8.27
CA ASP A 30 14.22 -13.29 7.47
C ASP A 30 14.18 -14.82 7.33
N TYR A 31 13.64 -15.31 6.22
CA TYR A 31 13.67 -16.71 5.85
C TYR A 31 14.96 -17.05 5.10
N LYS A 32 15.57 -18.22 5.35
CA LYS A 32 16.67 -18.73 4.53
C LYS A 32 16.16 -19.04 3.13
N TYR A 33 16.64 -18.30 2.13
CA TYR A 33 16.23 -18.46 0.74
C TYR A 33 16.85 -19.72 0.14
N LEU A 34 16.01 -20.65 -0.34
CA LEU A 34 16.45 -21.85 -1.04
C LEU A 34 16.59 -21.63 -2.55
N THR A 35 16.16 -20.48 -3.09
CA THR A 35 16.05 -20.24 -4.52
C THR A 35 16.46 -18.84 -4.97
N ASN A 36 16.82 -18.74 -6.26
CA ASN A 36 17.21 -17.50 -6.94
C ASN A 36 15.96 -16.69 -7.35
N ILE A 37 15.19 -16.24 -6.34
CA ILE A 37 14.06 -15.32 -6.54
C ILE A 37 14.60 -13.89 -6.49
N LYS A 38 14.40 -13.15 -7.57
CA LYS A 38 14.75 -11.73 -7.66
C LYS A 38 13.47 -10.90 -7.73
N VAL A 39 13.33 -9.96 -6.80
CA VAL A 39 12.20 -9.04 -6.78
C VAL A 39 12.77 -7.63 -6.84
N TYR A 40 12.25 -6.83 -7.76
CA TYR A 40 12.70 -5.47 -8.01
C TYR A 40 11.52 -4.53 -7.84
N ASP A 41 11.67 -3.54 -6.96
CA ASP A 41 10.76 -2.41 -6.92
C ASP A 41 11.15 -1.41 -8.02
N LYS A 42 10.26 -1.17 -8.98
CA LYS A 42 10.47 -0.21 -10.08
C LYS A 42 9.70 1.08 -9.88
N ARG A 43 8.99 1.23 -8.76
CA ARG A 43 8.30 2.47 -8.41
C ARG A 43 9.31 3.58 -8.18
N LYS A 44 8.92 4.81 -8.54
CA LYS A 44 9.76 6.00 -8.35
C LYS A 44 10.06 6.26 -6.87
N ASP A 45 9.05 6.04 -6.02
CA ASP A 45 9.15 6.13 -4.58
C ASP A 45 8.73 4.78 -3.97
N PRO A 46 9.67 3.99 -3.41
CA PRO A 46 9.37 2.70 -2.79
C PRO A 46 8.52 2.81 -1.51
N GLN A 47 8.54 3.95 -0.82
CA GLN A 47 7.83 4.11 0.45
C GLN A 47 6.42 4.68 0.24
N LEU A 48 6.26 5.62 -0.69
CA LEU A 48 4.94 6.19 -0.98
C LEU A 48 4.06 5.19 -1.75
N ILE A 49 2.92 4.84 -1.15
CA ILE A 49 1.96 3.89 -1.73
C ILE A 49 0.59 4.50 -1.98
N GLY A 50 0.39 5.79 -1.73
CA GLY A 50 -0.92 6.39 -1.93
C GLY A 50 -1.12 7.73 -1.24
N TYR A 51 -2.34 8.23 -1.37
CA TYR A 51 -2.76 9.48 -0.75
C TYR A 51 -4.12 9.35 -0.08
N ILE A 52 -4.31 10.19 0.94
CA ILE A 52 -5.60 10.46 1.56
C ILE A 52 -6.15 11.73 0.92
N TYR A 53 -7.38 11.66 0.42
CA TYR A 53 -8.11 12.76 -0.18
C TYR A 53 -9.24 13.24 0.74
N SER A 54 -9.46 14.54 0.75
CA SER A 54 -10.66 15.15 1.33
C SER A 54 -11.12 16.29 0.44
N ASN A 55 -12.37 16.23 -0.01
CA ASN A 55 -12.96 17.13 -1.00
C ASN A 55 -12.07 17.29 -2.23
N SER A 56 -11.61 16.16 -2.79
CA SER A 56 -10.72 16.07 -3.96
C SER A 56 -9.33 16.68 -3.80
N LYS A 57 -8.92 17.05 -2.57
CA LYS A 57 -7.56 17.55 -2.28
C LYS A 57 -6.76 16.49 -1.54
N ILE A 58 -5.49 16.31 -1.91
CA ILE A 58 -4.55 15.51 -1.13
C ILE A 58 -4.36 16.20 0.22
N VAL A 59 -4.62 15.47 1.30
CA VAL A 59 -4.46 15.97 2.67
C VAL A 59 -3.39 15.24 3.45
N ALA A 60 -3.00 14.04 3.03
CA ALA A 60 -1.92 13.28 3.66
C ALA A 60 -1.40 12.16 2.75
N ASP A 61 -0.21 11.68 3.05
CA ASP A 61 0.41 10.53 2.36
C ASP A 61 0.07 9.21 3.05
N ILE A 62 0.08 8.13 2.27
CA ILE A 62 0.06 6.75 2.76
C ILE A 62 1.41 6.13 2.41
N THR A 63 2.18 5.75 3.42
CA THR A 63 3.52 5.18 3.25
C THR A 63 3.58 3.75 3.74
N LEU A 64 4.50 2.97 3.17
CA LEU A 64 4.88 1.65 3.64
C LEU A 64 6.27 1.73 4.27
N SER A 65 6.38 1.34 5.53
CA SER A 65 7.68 1.36 6.24
C SER A 65 8.60 0.22 5.78
N THR A 66 8.01 -0.82 5.22
CA THR A 66 8.71 -2.06 4.87
C THR A 66 8.91 -2.11 3.37
N ASP A 67 10.10 -2.52 2.94
CA ASP A 67 10.38 -2.74 1.53
C ASP A 67 9.47 -3.84 0.97
N ILE A 68 8.64 -3.47 -0.03
CA ILE A 68 7.70 -4.41 -0.64
C ILE A 68 8.41 -5.53 -1.41
N SER A 69 9.60 -5.26 -1.96
CA SER A 69 10.38 -6.28 -2.65
C SER A 69 10.80 -7.38 -1.67
N LYS A 70 11.17 -6.98 -0.45
CA LYS A 70 11.46 -7.90 0.67
C LYS A 70 10.22 -8.70 1.07
N LEU A 71 9.07 -8.03 1.25
CA LEU A 71 7.80 -8.68 1.60
C LEU A 71 7.40 -9.76 0.59
N ILE A 72 7.38 -9.43 -0.71
CA ILE A 72 7.01 -10.38 -1.76
C ILE A 72 8.01 -11.53 -1.83
N LYS A 73 9.31 -11.23 -1.76
CA LYS A 73 10.37 -12.25 -1.81
C LYS A 73 10.23 -13.26 -0.67
N GLU A 74 9.98 -12.77 0.55
CA GLU A 74 9.80 -13.63 1.73
C GLU A 74 8.55 -14.49 1.63
N GLU A 75 7.42 -13.93 1.19
CA GLU A 75 6.17 -14.69 1.18
C GLU A 75 6.15 -15.74 0.06
N ILE A 76 6.83 -15.50 -1.07
CA ILE A 76 7.09 -16.52 -2.09
C ILE A 76 8.04 -17.60 -1.54
N ALA A 77 9.11 -17.21 -0.83
CA ALA A 77 10.08 -18.15 -0.28
C ALA A 77 9.44 -19.07 0.77
N LYS A 78 8.60 -18.53 1.65
CA LYS A 78 7.82 -19.27 2.65
C LYS A 78 6.94 -20.36 2.02
N ARG A 79 6.45 -20.13 0.81
CA ARG A 79 5.62 -21.08 0.05
C ARG A 79 6.43 -22.09 -0.77
N GLY A 80 7.75 -22.08 -0.67
CA GLY A 80 8.62 -23.15 -1.15
C GLY A 80 8.81 -23.23 -2.66
N LEU A 81 8.67 -22.10 -3.38
CA LEU A 81 8.85 -22.09 -4.84
C LEU A 81 10.30 -22.48 -5.22
N LYS A 82 10.45 -23.57 -6.00
CA LYS A 82 11.75 -24.10 -6.46
C LYS A 82 12.25 -23.52 -7.80
N LYS A 83 11.43 -22.74 -8.50
CA LYS A 83 11.77 -22.20 -9.83
C LYS A 83 12.47 -20.84 -9.71
N SER A 84 13.40 -20.56 -10.64
CA SER A 84 13.97 -19.21 -10.80
C SER A 84 12.90 -18.26 -11.30
N LEU A 85 12.85 -17.05 -10.73
CA LEU A 85 11.79 -16.09 -10.96
C LEU A 85 12.35 -14.66 -10.85
N GLU A 86 11.97 -13.79 -11.79
CA GLU A 86 12.20 -12.34 -11.69
C GLU A 86 10.85 -11.62 -11.66
N ILE A 87 10.64 -10.78 -10.64
CA ILE A 87 9.42 -9.99 -10.45
C ILE A 87 9.80 -8.51 -10.45
N TYR A 88 9.06 -7.72 -11.23
CA TYR A 88 9.17 -6.26 -11.25
C TYR A 88 7.86 -5.68 -10.76
N ILE A 89 7.91 -5.00 -9.61
CA ILE A 89 6.76 -4.31 -9.04
C ILE A 89 6.69 -2.96 -9.74
N GLU A 90 5.70 -2.81 -10.62
CA GLU A 90 5.55 -1.61 -11.47
C GLU A 90 4.67 -0.57 -10.79
N LYS A 91 3.65 -1.02 -10.02
CA LYS A 91 2.74 -0.13 -9.31
C LYS A 91 2.21 -0.78 -8.03
N LEU A 92 2.20 -0.01 -6.95
CA LEU A 92 1.34 -0.21 -5.80
C LEU A 92 0.83 1.18 -5.44
N PHE A 93 -0.47 1.40 -5.55
CA PHE A 93 -1.05 2.71 -5.30
C PHE A 93 -2.43 2.60 -4.66
N VAL A 94 -2.69 3.45 -3.68
CA VAL A 94 -3.91 3.47 -2.87
C VAL A 94 -4.47 4.89 -2.84
N ASN A 95 -5.75 5.01 -3.15
CA ASN A 95 -6.51 6.24 -2.97
C ASN A 95 -7.49 6.03 -1.82
N HIS A 96 -7.43 6.90 -0.82
CA HIS A 96 -8.37 6.85 0.30
C HIS A 96 -9.13 8.17 0.41
N ASP A 97 -10.40 8.17 0.01
CA ASP A 97 -11.29 9.33 0.06
C ASP A 97 -12.06 9.39 1.38
N ARG A 98 -11.72 10.37 2.21
CA ARG A 98 -12.39 10.67 3.49
C ARG A 98 -13.36 11.85 3.42
N SER A 99 -13.81 12.24 2.22
CA SER A 99 -14.76 13.35 2.05
C SER A 99 -16.12 13.12 2.72
N LYS A 100 -16.48 11.85 2.97
CA LYS A 100 -17.77 11.47 3.57
C LYS A 100 -17.60 11.04 5.03
N ILE A 101 -18.32 11.71 5.92
CA ILE A 101 -18.23 11.53 7.38
C ILE A 101 -18.60 10.11 7.84
N ALA A 102 -19.51 9.43 7.15
CA ALA A 102 -20.02 8.12 7.58
C ALA A 102 -19.37 6.92 6.87
N LYS A 103 -18.65 7.14 5.76
CA LYS A 103 -18.13 6.06 4.91
C LYS A 103 -17.02 6.56 4.01
N GLU A 104 -15.81 6.08 4.20
CA GLU A 104 -14.64 6.45 3.39
C GLU A 104 -14.49 5.44 2.24
N ASN A 105 -14.16 5.90 1.03
CA ASN A 105 -13.89 4.98 -0.08
C ASN A 105 -12.39 4.75 -0.21
N THR A 106 -11.98 3.50 -0.42
CA THR A 106 -10.57 3.17 -0.62
C THR A 106 -10.42 2.30 -1.85
N ASP A 107 -9.59 2.71 -2.78
CA ASP A 107 -9.29 1.99 -4.00
C ASP A 107 -7.79 1.68 -4.03
N ALA A 108 -7.41 0.47 -4.44
CA ALA A 108 -6.02 0.09 -4.61
C ALA A 108 -5.79 -0.55 -5.97
N ILE A 109 -4.57 -0.36 -6.48
CA ILE A 109 -4.06 -1.03 -7.66
C ILE A 109 -2.66 -1.57 -7.38
N PHE A 110 -2.46 -2.84 -7.74
CA PHE A 110 -1.15 -3.50 -7.74
C PHE A 110 -0.85 -4.05 -9.13
N ILE A 111 0.33 -3.75 -9.66
CA ILE A 111 0.80 -4.21 -10.97
C ILE A 111 2.20 -4.77 -10.81
N ALA A 112 2.39 -6.00 -11.27
CA ALA A 112 3.70 -6.62 -11.33
C ALA A 112 3.91 -7.37 -12.65
N LYS A 113 5.11 -7.23 -13.21
CA LYS A 113 5.59 -8.03 -14.33
C LYS A 113 6.41 -9.19 -13.80
N ILE A 114 6.08 -10.39 -14.25
CA ILE A 114 6.65 -11.65 -13.83
C ILE A 114 7.36 -12.28 -15.02
N ILE A 115 8.62 -12.68 -14.81
CA ILE A 115 9.44 -13.38 -15.79
C ILE A 115 9.89 -14.72 -15.20
N PHE A 116 9.57 -15.81 -15.88
CA PHE A 116 9.95 -17.16 -15.47
C PHE A 116 10.23 -18.04 -16.68
N TYR A 117 10.80 -19.23 -16.44
CA TYR A 117 11.07 -20.20 -17.50
C TYR A 117 10.13 -21.41 -17.35
N LYS A 118 9.51 -21.84 -18.46
CA LYS A 118 8.70 -23.06 -18.53
C LYS A 118 9.13 -23.84 -19.76
N ASN A 119 9.52 -25.10 -19.57
CA ASN A 119 9.99 -25.99 -20.64
C ASN A 119 11.13 -25.37 -21.47
N GLY A 120 12.07 -24.67 -20.82
CA GLY A 120 13.20 -24.00 -21.50
C GLY A 120 12.86 -22.63 -22.12
N HIS A 121 11.58 -22.24 -22.20
CA HIS A 121 11.17 -20.97 -22.78
C HIS A 121 10.96 -19.89 -21.71
N LYS A 122 11.46 -18.69 -22.00
CA LYS A 122 11.20 -17.49 -21.18
C LYS A 122 9.76 -17.03 -21.40
N ILE A 123 8.98 -17.01 -20.33
CA ILE A 123 7.62 -16.49 -20.28
C ILE A 123 7.63 -15.16 -19.54
N SER A 124 6.92 -14.17 -20.07
CA SER A 124 6.67 -12.89 -19.44
C SER A 124 5.16 -12.70 -19.30
N LYS A 125 4.69 -12.39 -18.10
CA LYS A 125 3.28 -12.06 -17.83
C LYS A 125 3.18 -10.85 -16.93
N THR A 126 2.14 -10.05 -17.11
CA THR A 126 1.80 -8.96 -16.19
C THR A 126 0.56 -9.35 -15.43
N ILE A 127 0.59 -9.16 -14.11
CA ILE A 127 -0.58 -9.29 -13.25
C ILE A 127 -1.03 -7.89 -12.84
N LYS A 128 -2.35 -7.73 -12.69
CA LYS A 128 -2.99 -6.50 -12.25
C LYS A 128 -4.10 -6.89 -11.27
N ILE A 129 -4.07 -6.29 -10.09
CA ILE A 129 -5.10 -6.44 -9.06
C ILE A 129 -5.66 -5.05 -8.80
N GLU A 130 -6.98 -4.94 -8.85
CA GLU A 130 -7.72 -3.72 -8.54
C GLU A 130 -8.82 -4.08 -7.55
N GLU A 131 -8.84 -3.36 -6.44
CA GLU A 131 -9.81 -3.62 -5.37
C GLU A 131 -10.33 -2.30 -4.83
N SER A 132 -11.57 -2.33 -4.37
CA SER A 132 -12.21 -1.18 -3.73
C SER A 132 -12.93 -1.62 -2.48
N LYS A 133 -12.85 -0.80 -1.44
CA LYS A 133 -13.50 -1.10 -0.17
C LYS A 133 -13.95 0.17 0.52
N TRP A 134 -15.16 0.11 1.03
CA TRP A 134 -15.65 1.10 1.97
C TRP A 134 -15.09 0.84 3.37
N ILE A 135 -14.49 1.87 3.95
CA ILE A 135 -13.87 1.84 5.27
C ILE A 135 -14.69 2.68 6.25
N ASN A 136 -14.80 2.18 7.48
CA ASN A 136 -15.42 2.94 8.57
C ASN A 136 -14.40 3.97 9.11
N PRO A 137 -14.72 5.27 9.09
CA PRO A 137 -13.82 6.34 9.53
C PRO A 137 -13.25 6.13 10.95
N ILE A 138 -14.04 5.56 11.86
CA ILE A 138 -13.64 5.34 13.27
C ILE A 138 -12.45 4.37 13.37
N LYS A 139 -12.33 3.42 12.43
CA LYS A 139 -11.28 2.39 12.42
C LYS A 139 -10.39 2.51 11.18
N SER A 140 -10.35 3.68 10.55
CA SER A 140 -9.78 3.88 9.23
C SER A 140 -8.34 3.36 9.10
N SER A 141 -7.42 3.81 9.97
CA SER A 141 -6.02 3.40 9.91
C SER A 141 -5.81 1.87 10.02
N LYS A 142 -6.59 1.21 10.89
CA LYS A 142 -6.50 -0.25 11.05
C LYS A 142 -7.02 -0.97 9.80
N LEU A 143 -8.21 -0.58 9.34
CA LEU A 143 -8.86 -1.20 8.18
C LEU A 143 -8.09 -0.94 6.87
N LEU A 144 -7.47 0.23 6.74
CA LEU A 144 -6.60 0.58 5.62
C LEU A 144 -5.33 -0.29 5.63
N GLY A 145 -4.73 -0.49 6.80
CA GLY A 145 -3.60 -1.40 6.97
C GLY A 145 -3.95 -2.85 6.61
N GLU A 146 -5.13 -3.34 7.03
CA GLU A 146 -5.63 -4.67 6.65
C GLU A 146 -5.89 -4.78 5.15
N PHE A 147 -6.51 -3.76 4.54
CA PHE A 147 -6.78 -3.70 3.11
C PHE A 147 -5.49 -3.81 2.29
N ILE A 148 -4.46 -3.02 2.64
CA ILE A 148 -3.18 -3.02 1.90
C ILE A 148 -2.43 -4.35 2.07
N LYS A 149 -2.48 -4.95 3.27
CA LYS A 149 -1.93 -6.29 3.49
C LYS A 149 -2.60 -7.34 2.61
N ASN A 150 -3.92 -7.25 2.45
CA ASN A 150 -4.68 -8.17 1.59
C ASN A 150 -4.29 -8.02 0.12
N ILE A 151 -4.15 -6.79 -0.39
CA ILE A 151 -3.71 -6.53 -1.77
C ILE A 151 -2.34 -7.15 -2.05
N ILE A 152 -1.40 -6.98 -1.13
CA ILE A 152 -0.05 -7.55 -1.28
C ILE A 152 -0.12 -9.08 -1.22
N ALA A 153 -0.90 -9.65 -0.30
CA ALA A 153 -1.05 -11.10 -0.18
C ALA A 153 -1.71 -11.71 -1.43
N GLU A 154 -2.72 -11.05 -1.99
CA GLU A 154 -3.37 -11.44 -3.24
C GLU A 154 -2.39 -11.34 -4.41
N GLY A 155 -1.61 -10.25 -4.50
CA GLY A 155 -0.51 -10.11 -5.45
C GLY A 155 0.43 -11.29 -5.44
N VAL A 156 0.87 -11.71 -4.25
CA VAL A 156 1.71 -12.90 -4.07
C VAL A 156 0.98 -14.18 -4.52
N ASN A 157 -0.30 -14.35 -4.19
CA ASN A 157 -1.08 -15.51 -4.62
C ASN A 157 -1.14 -15.59 -6.16
N THR A 158 -1.52 -14.50 -6.83
CA THR A 158 -1.64 -14.47 -8.29
C THR A 158 -0.29 -14.68 -8.97
N ILE A 159 0.81 -14.17 -8.40
CA ILE A 159 2.16 -14.47 -8.88
C ILE A 159 2.42 -15.97 -8.88
N LEU A 160 2.10 -16.65 -7.78
CA LEU A 160 2.36 -18.07 -7.61
C LEU A 160 1.49 -18.93 -8.52
N GLU A 161 0.22 -18.59 -8.68
CA GLU A 161 -0.72 -19.26 -9.59
C GLU A 161 -0.32 -19.11 -11.08
N THR A 162 0.42 -18.05 -11.40
CA THR A 162 0.86 -17.76 -12.78
C THR A 162 1.99 -18.69 -13.25
N ILE A 163 2.77 -19.27 -12.34
CA ILE A 163 4.06 -19.96 -12.56
C ILE A 163 3.92 -21.48 -12.73
#